data_AF-A0A9D0KXD3-F1
#
_entry.id   AF-A0A9D0KXD3-F1
#
_cell.length_a   1.000
_cell.length_b   1.000
_cell.length_c   1.000
_cell.angle_alpha   90.00
_cell.angle_beta   90.00
_cell.angle_gamma   90.00
#
_symmetry.space_group_name_H-M   'P 1'
#
loop_
_entity.id
_entity.type
_entity.pdbx_description
1 polymer ?
#
loop_
_entity_poly.entity_id
_entity_poly.type
_entity_poly.pdbx_seq_one_letter_code
_entity_poly.pdbx_strand_id
1 'polypeptide(L)'
;MDRAGSLRLDESTPESVLAQVGDLHSTDILILLFLILTFGMLSYIFLLWKNSKKPPEERRSNFALFLIALNVGFFITVMFFVYRVVVVGLKHLINQ
;
A
#
# COMPACT_ATOMS: atom_id res chain seq x y z
N MET A 1 28.03 36.31 22.16
CA MET A 1 27.35 35.03 21.84
C MET A 1 25.88 35.38 21.73
N ASP A 2 25.44 35.79 20.54
CA ASP A 2 24.13 36.42 20.34
C ASP A 2 23.28 35.65 19.32
N ARG A 3 22.09 35.25 19.81
CA ARG A 3 20.78 35.34 19.13
C ARG A 3 20.66 34.96 17.65
N ALA A 4 21.28 33.86 17.20
CA ALA A 4 21.01 33.30 15.86
C ALA A 4 20.55 31.83 15.87
N GLY A 5 20.64 31.13 17.01
CA GLY A 5 20.29 29.71 17.12
C GLY A 5 18.88 29.43 17.63
N SER A 6 18.10 30.45 17.98
CA SER A 6 16.72 30.31 18.47
C SER A 6 15.69 30.48 17.35
N LEU A 7 15.98 29.94 16.16
CA LEU A 7 14.95 29.61 15.18
C LEU A 7 14.07 28.55 15.84
N ARG A 8 13.11 29.04 16.62
CA ARG A 8 11.91 28.34 17.04
C ARG A 8 11.31 27.77 15.76
N LEU A 9 11.54 26.49 15.53
CA LEU A 9 10.65 25.66 14.74
C LEU A 9 9.34 25.70 15.51
N ASP A 10 8.51 26.66 15.13
CA ASP A 10 7.13 26.76 15.60
C ASP A 10 6.43 25.52 15.02
N GLU A 11 6.35 24.46 15.84
CA GLU A 11 5.76 23.14 15.51
C GLU A 11 4.26 23.23 15.12
N SER A 12 3.71 24.44 14.97
CA SER A 12 2.30 24.72 14.68
C SER A 12 2.05 25.43 13.35
N THR A 13 3.05 25.63 12.48
CA THR A 13 2.77 26.20 11.15
C THR A 13 2.01 25.20 10.28
N PRO A 14 0.95 25.60 9.55
CA PRO A 14 0.18 24.70 8.69
C PRO A 14 1.06 23.94 7.70
N GLU A 15 2.15 24.55 7.23
CA GLU A 15 3.12 23.93 6.33
C GLU A 15 3.92 22.80 6.98
N SER A 16 4.28 22.92 8.26
CA SER A 16 5.00 21.84 8.97
C SER A 16 4.09 20.66 9.28
N VAL A 17 2.82 20.92 9.60
CA VAL A 17 1.78 19.88 9.74
C VAL A 17 1.47 19.24 8.38
N LEU A 18 1.32 20.01 7.30
CA LEU A 18 1.10 19.49 5.95
C LEU A 18 2.30 18.69 5.43
N ALA A 19 3.52 19.13 5.72
CA ALA A 19 4.73 18.38 5.38
C ALA A 19 4.81 17.08 6.18
N GLN A 20 4.53 17.10 7.48
CA GLN A 20 4.54 15.91 8.33
C GLN A 20 3.45 14.91 7.93
N VAL A 21 2.23 15.39 7.64
CA VAL A 21 1.11 14.61 7.11
C VAL A 21 1.44 14.07 5.71
N GLY A 22 2.09 14.87 4.86
CA GLY A 22 2.57 14.47 3.54
C GLY A 22 3.63 13.37 3.59
N ASP A 23 4.58 13.45 4.52
CA ASP A 23 5.67 12.47 4.68
C ASP A 23 5.14 11.14 5.26
N LEU A 24 4.21 11.22 6.21
CA LEU A 24 3.48 10.07 6.75
C LEU A 24 2.66 9.37 5.66
N HIS A 25 1.92 10.11 4.85
CA HIS A 25 1.10 9.53 3.78
C HIS A 25 1.91 9.05 2.58
N SER A 26 2.98 9.75 2.19
CA SER A 26 3.84 9.35 1.08
C SER A 26 4.51 8.00 1.34
N THR A 27 5.02 7.81 2.57
CA THR A 27 5.60 6.54 3.01
C THR A 27 4.57 5.41 2.98
N ASP A 28 3.36 5.66 3.48
CA ASP A 28 2.27 4.67 3.45
C ASP A 28 1.82 4.33 2.02
N ILE A 29 1.76 5.32 1.12
CA ILE A 29 1.41 5.13 -0.30
C ILE A 29 2.49 4.31 -1.01
N LEU A 30 3.77 4.57 -0.75
CA LEU A 30 4.88 3.79 -1.30
C LEU A 30 4.85 2.34 -0.82
N ILE A 31 4.57 2.11 0.46
CA ILE A 31 4.38 0.77 1.02
C ILE A 31 3.17 0.09 0.36
N LEU A 32 2.06 0.81 0.16
CA LEU A 32 0.86 0.28 -0.48
C LEU A 32 1.15 -0.14 -1.93
N LEU A 33 1.83 0.72 -2.69
CA LEU A 33 2.27 0.41 -4.06
C LEU A 33 3.19 -0.81 -4.09
N PHE A 34 4.17 -0.87 -3.19
CA PHE A 34 5.08 -2.00 -3.08
C PHE A 34 4.33 -3.31 -2.80
N LEU A 35 3.34 -3.30 -1.90
CA LEU A 35 2.50 -4.44 -1.59
C LEU A 35 1.64 -4.86 -2.79
N ILE A 36 0.99 -3.92 -3.47
CA ILE A 36 0.20 -4.21 -4.69
C ILE A 36 1.07 -4.86 -5.77
N LEU A 37 2.26 -4.32 -6.02
CA LEU A 37 3.19 -4.87 -7.01
C LEU A 37 3.67 -6.27 -6.61
N THR A 38 4.02 -6.47 -5.34
CA THR A 38 4.49 -7.78 -4.84
C THR A 38 3.39 -8.84 -4.92
N PHE A 39 2.20 -8.55 -4.39
CA PHE A 39 1.07 -9.50 -4.44
C PHE A 39 0.55 -9.71 -5.86
N GLY A 40 0.54 -8.67 -6.68
CA GLY A 40 0.19 -8.75 -8.09
C GLY A 40 1.16 -9.64 -8.87
N MET A 41 2.47 -9.47 -8.66
CA MET A 41 3.50 -10.29 -9.31
C MET A 41 3.43 -11.76 -8.87
N LEU A 42 3.28 -12.03 -7.57
CA LEU A 42 3.11 -13.38 -7.06
C LEU A 42 1.85 -14.05 -7.64
N SER A 43 0.73 -13.33 -7.67
CA SER A 43 -0.53 -13.81 -8.25
C SER A 43 -0.39 -14.09 -9.74
N TYR A 44 0.33 -13.23 -10.46
CA TYR A 44 0.56 -13.39 -11.89
C TYR A 44 1.42 -14.61 -12.21
N ILE A 45 2.54 -14.80 -11.49
CA ILE A 45 3.41 -15.97 -11.64
C ILE A 45 2.63 -17.25 -11.33
N PHE A 46 1.84 -17.26 -10.26
CA PHE A 46 0.98 -18.39 -9.90
C PHE A 46 -0.03 -18.71 -11.00
N LEU A 47 -0.68 -17.69 -11.56
CA LEU A 47 -1.64 -17.85 -12.66
C LEU A 47 -0.98 -18.33 -13.95
N LEU A 48 0.21 -17.85 -14.29
CA LEU A 48 0.98 -18.33 -15.43
C LEU A 48 1.35 -19.81 -15.26
N TRP A 49 1.84 -20.20 -14.08
CA TRP A 49 2.16 -21.59 -13.77
C TRP A 49 0.92 -22.48 -13.88
N LYS A 50 -0.22 -22.04 -13.36
CA LYS A 50 -1.50 -22.75 -13.47
C LYS A 50 -2.01 -22.83 -14.92
N ASN A 51 -1.85 -21.77 -15.71
CA ASN A 51 -2.29 -21.72 -17.11
C ASN A 51 -1.43 -22.58 -18.03
N SER A 52 -0.12 -22.69 -17.76
CA SER A 52 0.80 -23.53 -18.53
C SER A 52 0.44 -25.03 -18.46
N LYS A 53 -0.13 -25.47 -17.33
CA LYS A 53 -0.63 -26.84 -17.14
C LYS A 53 -1.89 -27.18 -17.94
N LYS A 54 -2.56 -26.18 -18.53
CA LYS A 54 -3.78 -26.40 -19.32
C LYS A 54 -3.48 -26.77 -20.77
N PRO A 55 -4.38 -27.53 -21.42
CA PRO A 55 -4.33 -27.77 -22.86
C PRO A 55 -4.28 -26.44 -23.63
N PRO A 56 -3.56 -26.34 -24.77
CA PRO A 56 -3.38 -25.09 -25.51
C PRO A 56 -4.70 -24.38 -25.85
N GLU A 57 -5.75 -25.15 -26.09
CA GLU A 57 -7.09 -24.72 -26.49
C GLU A 57 -7.83 -23.97 -25.35
N GLU A 58 -7.50 -24.25 -24.10
CA GLU A 58 -8.12 -23.64 -22.92
C GLU A 58 -7.23 -22.58 -22.24
N ARG A 59 -6.03 -22.32 -22.78
CA ARG A 59 -5.10 -21.36 -22.20
C ARG A 59 -5.68 -19.96 -22.31
N ARG A 60 -5.81 -19.29 -21.17
CA ARG A 60 -6.17 -17.87 -21.15
C ARG A 60 -5.00 -17.04 -21.64
N SER A 61 -5.31 -15.91 -22.29
CA SER A 61 -4.31 -14.92 -22.72
C SER A 61 -3.52 -14.38 -21.52
N ASN A 62 -2.21 -14.16 -21.72
CA ASN A 62 -1.34 -13.57 -20.69
C ASN A 62 -1.85 -12.20 -20.22
N PHE A 63 -2.44 -11.40 -21.11
CA PHE A 63 -3.04 -10.13 -20.75
C PHE A 63 -4.24 -10.28 -19.81
N ALA A 64 -5.10 -11.28 -20.06
CA ALA A 64 -6.23 -11.56 -19.17
C ALA A 64 -5.74 -12.05 -17.80
N LEU A 65 -4.70 -12.87 -17.75
CA LEU A 65 -4.09 -13.32 -16.49
C LEU A 65 -3.47 -12.16 -15.71
N PHE A 66 -2.85 -11.20 -16.41
CA PHE A 66 -2.30 -9.99 -15.80
C PHE A 66 -3.41 -9.14 -15.16
N LEU A 67 -4.52 -8.89 -15.88
CA LEU A 67 -5.65 -8.13 -15.32
C LEU A 67 -6.26 -8.82 -14.10
N ILE A 68 -6.38 -10.15 -14.12
CA ILE A 68 -6.86 -10.92 -12.96
C ILE A 68 -5.89 -10.78 -11.79
N ALA A 69 -4.59 -10.94 -12.03
CA ALA A 69 -3.56 -10.81 -10.99
C ALA A 69 -3.53 -9.42 -10.37
N LEU A 70 -3.67 -8.37 -11.19
CA LEU A 70 -3.73 -6.99 -10.74
C LEU A 70 -4.92 -6.74 -9.82
N ASN A 71 -6.11 -7.22 -10.21
CA ASN A 71 -7.31 -7.10 -9.38
C ASN A 71 -7.15 -7.86 -8.06
N VAL A 72 -6.68 -9.10 -8.09
CA VAL A 72 -6.45 -9.91 -6.89
C VAL A 72 -5.44 -9.23 -5.95
N GLY A 73 -4.30 -8.77 -6.48
CA GLY A 73 -3.30 -8.05 -5.71
C GLY A 73 -3.84 -6.75 -5.09
N PHE A 74 -4.63 -5.99 -5.85
CA PHE A 74 -5.29 -4.79 -5.35
C PHE A 74 -6.24 -5.09 -4.19
N PHE A 75 -7.16 -6.06 -4.34
CA PHE A 75 -8.13 -6.40 -3.30
C PHE A 75 -7.47 -6.94 -2.03
N ILE A 76 -6.41 -7.77 -2.15
CA ILE A 76 -5.66 -8.26 -1.00
C ILE A 76 -5.04 -7.09 -0.23
N THR A 77 -4.39 -6.15 -0.93
CA THR A 77 -3.77 -5.00 -0.27
C THR A 77 -4.80 -4.09 0.39
N VAL A 78 -5.93 -3.83 -0.27
CA VAL A 78 -7.03 -3.03 0.30
C VAL A 78 -7.58 -3.70 1.56
N MET A 79 -7.87 -5.01 1.52
CA MET A 79 -8.35 -5.75 2.69
C MET A 79 -7.35 -5.69 3.85
N PHE A 80 -6.06 -5.87 3.59
CA PHE A 80 -5.01 -5.76 4.60
C PHE A 80 -4.98 -4.36 5.23
N PHE A 81 -5.08 -3.32 4.41
CA PHE A 81 -5.09 -1.93 4.89
C PHE A 81 -6.32 -1.63 5.74
N VAL A 82 -7.52 -2.02 5.27
CA VAL A 82 -8.77 -1.87 6.02
C VAL A 82 -8.68 -2.61 7.36
N TYR A 83 -8.20 -3.85 7.36
CA TYR A 83 -7.99 -4.62 8.60
C TYR A 83 -7.06 -3.88 9.57
N ARG A 84 -5.92 -3.36 9.08
CA ARG A 84 -4.98 -2.60 9.92
C ARG A 84 -5.64 -1.36 10.53
N VAL A 85 -6.35 -0.58 9.71
CA VAL A 85 -7.04 0.64 10.17
C VAL A 85 -8.12 0.32 11.19
N VAL A 86 -8.95 -0.71 10.94
CA VAL A 86 -10.01 -1.14 11.87
C VAL A 86 -9.42 -1.62 13.20
N VAL A 87 -8.38 -2.45 13.18
CA VAL A 87 -7.75 -2.96 14.41
C VAL A 87 -7.09 -1.83 15.20
N VAL A 88 -6.41 -0.89 14.53
CA VAL A 88 -5.83 0.28 15.19
C VAL A 88 -6.93 1.16 15.79
N GLY A 89 -8.02 1.40 15.06
CA GLY A 89 -9.18 2.15 15.54
C GLY A 89 -9.85 1.50 16.76
N LEU A 90 -10.07 0.19 16.72
CA LEU A 90 -10.63 -0.57 17.84
C LEU A 90 -9.71 -0.54 19.07
N LYS A 91 -8.39 -0.69 18.89
CA LYS A 91 -7.44 -0.57 20.00
C LYS A 91 -7.48 0.82 20.64
N HIS A 92 -7.64 1.87 19.85
CA HIS A 92 -7.75 3.23 20.38
C HIS A 92 -9.03 3.41 21.21
N LEU A 93 -10.17 2.87 20.73
CA LEU A 93 -11.45 2.89 21.45
C LEU A 93 -11.46 2.06 22.73
N ILE A 94 -10.70 0.96 22.79
CA ILE A 94 -10.62 0.06 23.96
C ILE A 94 -9.62 0.58 25.02
N ASN A 95 -8.58 1.30 24.61
CA ASN A 95 -7.58 1.90 25.51
C ASN A 95 -7.97 3.30 26.02
N GLN A 96 -9.12 3.84 25.59
CA GLN A 96 -9.78 4.99 26.20
C GLN A 96 -10.86 4.51 27.18
#